data_AF-A0A2T1KKM0-F1
#
_entry.id   AF-A0A2T1KKM0-F1
#
_cell.length_a   1.000
_cell.length_b   1.000
_cell.length_c   1.000
_cell.angle_alpha   90.00
_cell.angle_beta   90.00
_cell.angle_gamma   90.00
#
_symmetry.space_group_name_H-M   'P 1'
#
loop_
_entity.id
_entity.type
_entity.pdbx_description
1 polymer ?
#
loop_
_entity_poly.entity_id
_entity_poly.type
_entity_poly.pdbx_seq_one_letter_code
_entity_poly.pdbx_strand_id
1 'polypeptide(L)'
;MKRIICVTVVMWAWNNAIAEYRTELKNDAPDYYAYSYEVSSNGKIIEDSVCSEYSGPAWKGCRRYAQWEFSVKCWERGYDLRHTTGKVRQRIKKERDFFCDAKRRVTPLS
;
A
#
# COMPACT_ATOMS: atom_id res chain seq x y z
N MET A 1 4.57 28.92 31.97
CA MET A 1 3.66 28.93 30.80
C MET A 1 3.94 27.71 29.94
N LYS A 2 3.07 26.69 29.95
CA LYS A 2 3.25 25.44 29.19
C LYS A 2 2.78 25.64 27.75
N ARG A 3 3.70 25.60 26.79
CA ARG A 3 3.40 25.59 25.35
C ARG A 3 2.84 24.21 24.95
N ILE A 4 1.53 24.04 25.08
CA ILE A 4 0.79 22.88 24.56
C ILE A 4 0.03 23.35 23.31
N ILE A 5 0.75 23.72 22.26
CA ILE A 5 0.13 24.15 20.99
C ILE A 5 0.74 23.40 19.78
N CYS A 6 1.91 22.77 19.93
CA CYS A 6 2.63 22.22 18.78
C CYS A 6 2.22 20.80 18.38
N VAL A 7 1.77 19.94 19.30
CA VAL A 7 1.47 18.52 18.98
C VAL A 7 0.15 18.37 18.23
N THR A 8 -0.87 19.15 18.61
CA THR A 8 -2.22 19.05 18.03
C THR A 8 -2.30 19.58 16.61
N VAL A 9 -1.60 20.68 16.30
CA VAL A 9 -1.58 21.28 14.96
C VAL A 9 -0.81 20.40 13.96
N VAL A 10 0.31 19.81 14.39
CA VAL A 10 1.09 18.88 13.54
C VAL A 10 0.31 17.61 13.24
N MET A 11 -0.40 17.04 14.23
CA MET A 11 -1.26 15.87 14.00
C MET A 11 -2.42 16.18 13.03
N TRP A 12 -3.02 17.37 13.12
CA TRP A 12 -4.15 17.75 12.24
C TRP A 12 -3.70 17.99 10.79
N ALA A 13 -2.62 18.74 10.58
CA ALA A 13 -2.05 18.96 9.24
C ALA A 13 -1.59 17.65 8.59
N TRP A 14 -1.01 16.74 9.37
CA TRP A 14 -0.68 15.40 8.88
C TRP A 14 -1.92 14.59 8.54
N ASN A 15 -2.96 14.58 9.38
CA ASN A 15 -4.19 13.83 9.10
C ASN A 15 -4.91 14.31 7.83
N ASN A 16 -4.89 15.62 7.54
CA ASN A 16 -5.45 16.17 6.31
C ASN A 16 -4.61 15.79 5.08
N ALA A 17 -3.28 15.95 5.14
CA ALA A 17 -2.38 15.53 4.05
C ALA A 17 -2.48 14.01 3.76
N ILE A 18 -2.75 13.21 4.80
CA ILE A 18 -2.95 11.77 4.69
C ILE A 18 -4.28 11.45 3.99
N ALA A 19 -5.36 12.18 4.31
CA ALA A 19 -6.65 12.01 3.64
C ALA A 19 -6.61 12.44 2.15
N GLU A 20 -5.90 13.53 1.85
CA GLU A 20 -5.65 13.99 0.48
C GLU A 20 -4.89 12.95 -0.35
N TYR A 21 -3.78 12.42 0.17
CA TYR A 21 -3.00 11.38 -0.52
C TYR A 21 -3.78 10.09 -0.78
N ARG A 22 -4.71 9.70 0.12
CA ARG A 22 -5.62 8.56 -0.14
C ARG A 22 -6.55 8.84 -1.31
N THR A 23 -7.08 10.06 -1.35
CA THR A 23 -8.05 10.49 -2.34
C THR A 23 -7.39 10.53 -3.71
N GLU A 24 -6.18 11.09 -3.78
CA GLU A 24 -5.36 11.07 -5.00
C GLU A 24 -5.02 9.66 -5.46
N LEU A 25 -4.53 8.78 -4.56
CA LEU A 25 -4.23 7.40 -4.93
C LEU A 25 -5.47 6.66 -5.44
N LYS A 26 -6.62 6.83 -4.80
CA LYS A 26 -7.86 6.15 -5.23
C LYS A 26 -8.43 6.72 -6.52
N ASN A 27 -8.21 8.00 -6.79
CA ASN A 27 -8.72 8.66 -7.99
C ASN A 27 -7.86 8.41 -9.24
N ASP A 28 -6.57 8.08 -9.08
CA ASP A 28 -5.66 7.69 -10.17
C ASP A 28 -5.51 6.16 -10.28
N ALA A 29 -6.64 5.45 -10.23
CA ALA A 29 -6.66 3.99 -10.38
C ALA A 29 -6.41 3.60 -11.85
N PRO A 30 -5.47 2.68 -12.14
CA PRO A 30 -5.35 2.07 -13.46
C PRO A 30 -6.59 1.25 -13.83
N ASP A 31 -6.69 0.86 -15.10
CA ASP A 31 -7.68 -0.10 -15.55
C ASP A 31 -7.66 -1.37 -14.68
N TYR A 32 -8.85 -1.90 -14.41
CA TYR A 32 -8.99 -3.09 -13.58
C TYR A 32 -8.42 -4.33 -14.26
N TYR A 33 -7.63 -5.10 -13.51
CA TYR A 33 -7.21 -6.45 -13.86
C TYR A 33 -7.49 -7.39 -12.69
N ALA A 34 -8.03 -8.57 -12.99
CA ALA A 34 -7.95 -9.68 -12.04
C ALA A 34 -6.48 -10.12 -11.98
N TYR A 35 -5.96 -10.42 -10.81
CA TYR A 35 -4.61 -10.97 -10.69
C TYR A 35 -4.48 -11.86 -9.46
N SER A 36 -3.52 -12.77 -9.52
CA SER A 36 -3.09 -13.57 -8.38
C SER A 36 -1.58 -13.38 -8.15
N TYR A 37 -1.12 -13.81 -6.98
CA TYR A 37 0.30 -13.80 -6.63
C TYR A 37 0.60 -14.92 -5.64
N GLU A 38 1.82 -15.43 -5.71
CA GLU A 38 2.37 -16.40 -4.78
C GLU A 38 3.27 -15.72 -3.75
N VAL A 39 3.38 -16.35 -2.59
CA VAL A 39 4.23 -15.88 -1.49
C VAL A 39 5.29 -16.94 -1.21
N SER A 40 6.55 -16.53 -1.30
CA SER A 40 7.71 -17.37 -0.98
C SER A 40 7.72 -17.79 0.49
N SER A 41 8.52 -18.82 0.81
CA SER A 41 8.75 -19.29 2.18
C SER A 41 9.24 -18.20 3.16
N ASN A 42 9.87 -17.14 2.63
CA ASN A 42 10.32 -15.98 3.40
C ASN A 42 9.23 -14.91 3.62
N GLY A 43 7.97 -15.20 3.24
CA GLY A 43 6.84 -14.30 3.42
C GLY A 43 6.82 -13.12 2.44
N LYS A 44 7.55 -13.20 1.33
CA LYS A 44 7.65 -12.15 0.29
C LYS A 44 6.94 -12.60 -0.98
N ILE A 45 6.31 -11.66 -1.68
CA ILE A 45 5.72 -11.93 -2.99
C ILE A 45 6.80 -12.42 -3.97
N ILE A 46 6.47 -13.48 -4.71
CA ILE A 46 7.25 -13.95 -5.85
C ILE A 46 6.88 -13.07 -7.05
N GLU A 47 7.79 -12.21 -7.47
CA GLU A 47 7.51 -11.18 -8.48
C GLU A 47 6.97 -11.75 -9.79
N ASP A 48 7.55 -12.85 -10.28
CA ASP A 48 7.18 -13.47 -11.55
C ASP A 48 5.81 -14.16 -11.52
N SER A 49 5.27 -14.44 -10.33
CA SER A 49 3.92 -15.01 -10.19
C SER A 49 2.82 -13.97 -10.44
N VAL A 50 3.14 -12.69 -10.28
CA VAL A 50 2.15 -11.61 -10.39
C VAL A 50 1.79 -11.37 -11.84
N CYS A 51 0.50 -11.46 -12.16
CA CYS A 51 -0.02 -11.30 -13.52
C CYS A 51 0.53 -12.33 -14.52
N SER A 52 0.93 -13.51 -14.05
CA SER A 52 1.51 -14.59 -14.87
C SER A 52 0.57 -15.11 -15.96
N GLU A 53 -0.74 -14.86 -15.81
CA GLU A 53 -1.78 -15.18 -16.79
C GLU A 53 -1.85 -14.21 -17.99
N TYR A 54 -1.16 -13.07 -17.91
CA TYR A 54 -1.13 -12.05 -18.97
C TYR A 54 0.21 -12.01 -19.70
N SER A 55 0.20 -11.49 -20.93
CA SER A 55 1.41 -11.24 -21.72
C SER A 55 1.37 -9.88 -22.43
N GLY A 56 2.53 -9.39 -22.87
CA GLY A 56 2.65 -8.14 -23.64
C GLY A 56 2.07 -6.91 -22.91
N PRO A 57 1.30 -6.04 -23.59
CA PRO A 57 0.72 -4.84 -22.99
C PRO A 57 -0.21 -5.12 -21.81
N ALA A 58 -0.99 -6.20 -21.87
CA ALA A 58 -1.91 -6.58 -20.79
C ALA A 58 -1.15 -6.97 -19.51
N TRP A 59 0.01 -7.61 -19.65
CA TRP A 59 0.89 -7.90 -18.51
C TRP A 59 1.40 -6.63 -17.83
N LYS A 60 1.82 -5.62 -18.62
CA LYS A 60 2.22 -4.31 -18.08
C LYS A 60 1.05 -3.61 -17.37
N GLY A 61 -0.15 -3.65 -17.97
CA GLY A 61 -1.38 -3.10 -17.38
C GLY A 61 -1.73 -3.75 -16.05
N CYS A 62 -1.76 -5.08 -16.01
CA CYS A 62 -2.01 -5.85 -14.81
C CYS A 62 -0.99 -5.56 -13.71
N ARG A 63 0.32 -5.52 -14.03
CA ARG A 63 1.34 -5.19 -13.02
C ARG A 63 1.20 -3.78 -12.48
N ARG A 64 0.81 -2.81 -13.32
CA ARG A 64 0.50 -1.45 -12.85
C ARG A 64 -0.70 -1.44 -11.91
N TYR A 65 -1.76 -2.19 -12.23
CA TYR A 65 -2.93 -2.34 -11.36
C TYR A 65 -2.57 -3.01 -10.02
N ALA A 66 -1.83 -4.13 -10.04
CA ALA A 66 -1.38 -4.83 -8.85
C ALA A 66 -0.49 -3.93 -7.96
N GLN A 67 0.45 -3.19 -8.56
CA GLN A 67 1.29 -2.23 -7.84
C GLN A 67 0.45 -1.14 -7.15
N TRP A 68 -0.53 -0.60 -7.87
CA TRP A 68 -1.46 0.39 -7.34
C TRP A 68 -2.24 -0.18 -6.15
N GLU A 69 -2.79 -1.39 -6.28
CA GLU A 69 -3.55 -2.01 -5.18
C GLU A 69 -2.67 -2.26 -3.95
N PHE A 70 -1.45 -2.78 -4.13
CA PHE A 70 -0.49 -2.92 -3.04
C PHE A 70 -0.14 -1.58 -2.40
N SER A 71 -0.07 -0.51 -3.19
CA SER A 71 0.17 0.85 -2.69
C SER A 71 -0.99 1.34 -1.83
N VAL A 72 -2.23 1.12 -2.27
CA VAL A 72 -3.45 1.42 -1.49
C VAL A 72 -3.45 0.63 -0.18
N LYS A 73 -3.22 -0.69 -0.21
CA LYS A 73 -3.19 -1.53 1.01
C LYS A 73 -2.07 -1.14 1.98
N CYS A 74 -0.86 -0.87 1.45
CA CYS A 74 0.28 -0.37 2.24
C CYS A 74 -0.10 0.93 2.96
N TRP A 75 -0.77 1.85 2.26
CA TRP A 75 -1.25 3.09 2.85
C TRP A 75 -2.35 2.86 3.89
N GLU A 76 -3.38 2.07 3.58
CA GLU A 76 -4.53 1.81 4.48
C GLU A 76 -4.06 1.19 5.79
N ARG A 77 -3.17 0.19 5.72
CA ARG A 77 -2.57 -0.41 6.93
C ARG A 77 -1.65 0.55 7.66
N GLY A 78 -0.97 1.45 6.95
CA GLY A 78 -0.22 2.56 7.55
C GLY A 78 -1.11 3.52 8.34
N TYR A 79 -2.30 3.83 7.83
CA TYR A 79 -3.31 4.64 8.50
C TYR A 79 -3.90 3.90 9.72
N ASP A 80 -4.31 2.64 9.55
CA ASP A 80 -4.85 1.80 10.63
C ASP A 80 -3.85 1.67 11.79
N LEU A 81 -2.56 1.54 11.47
CA LEU A 81 -1.49 1.48 12.47
C LEU A 81 -1.41 2.75 13.31
N ARG A 82 -1.76 3.92 12.79
CA ARG A 82 -1.76 5.17 13.58
C ARG A 82 -2.93 5.23 14.57
N HIS A 83 -4.00 4.50 14.30
CA HIS A 83 -5.25 4.52 15.06
C HIS A 83 -5.48 3.25 15.91
N THR A 84 -4.54 2.30 15.88
CA THR A 84 -4.68 1.00 16.56
C THR A 84 -3.55 0.74 17.57
N THR A 85 -3.90 0.10 18.69
CA THR A 85 -2.98 -0.28 19.79
C THR A 85 -2.99 -1.79 20.07
N GLY A 86 -2.07 -2.29 20.91
CA GLY A 86 -2.06 -3.68 21.39
C GLY A 86 -1.71 -4.75 20.35
N LYS A 87 -2.21 -5.99 20.53
CA LYS A 87 -1.90 -7.15 19.66
C LYS A 87 -2.36 -6.95 18.21
N VAL A 88 -3.46 -6.21 18.01
CA VAL A 88 -3.98 -5.88 16.66
C VAL A 88 -2.98 -5.02 15.88
N ARG A 89 -2.29 -4.09 16.56
CA ARG A 89 -1.23 -3.26 15.96
C ARG A 89 -0.11 -4.10 15.34
N GLN A 90 0.31 -5.19 15.99
CA GLN A 90 1.39 -6.04 15.47
C GLN A 90 0.97 -6.76 14.18
N ARG A 91 -0.29 -7.20 14.10
CA ARG A 91 -0.85 -7.82 12.88
C ARG A 91 -0.89 -6.81 11.73
N ILE A 92 -1.46 -5.63 11.98
CA ILE A 92 -1.52 -4.54 10.99
C ILE A 92 -0.12 -4.13 10.53
N LYS A 93 0.87 -4.08 11.44
CA LYS A 93 2.25 -3.78 11.09
C LYS A 93 2.82 -4.81 10.10
N LYS A 94 2.61 -6.11 10.35
CA LYS A 94 3.06 -7.17 9.44
C LYS A 94 2.39 -7.06 8.07
N GLU A 95 1.08 -6.84 8.04
CA GLU A 95 0.33 -6.64 6.78
C GLU A 95 0.82 -5.41 6.01
N ARG A 96 1.02 -4.29 6.71
CA ARG A 96 1.60 -3.08 6.12
C ARG A 96 2.97 -3.39 5.50
N ASP A 97 3.86 -4.01 6.27
CA ASP A 97 5.23 -4.29 5.83
C ASP A 97 5.23 -5.22 4.61
N PHE A 98 4.32 -6.20 4.57
CA PHE A 98 4.09 -7.06 3.42
C PHE A 98 3.67 -6.27 2.18
N PHE A 99 2.60 -5.46 2.25
CA PHE A 99 2.11 -4.70 1.09
C PHE A 99 3.07 -3.60 0.63
N CYS A 100 3.81 -2.99 1.56
CA CYS A 100 4.81 -1.99 1.23
C CYS A 100 6.08 -2.59 0.58
N ASP A 101 6.42 -3.84 0.90
CA ASP A 101 7.47 -4.60 0.19
C ASP A 101 6.96 -5.07 -1.19
N ALA A 102 5.73 -5.60 -1.24
CA ALA A 102 5.05 -6.01 -2.46
C ALA A 102 5.04 -4.91 -3.54
N LYS A 103 4.59 -3.70 -3.21
CA LYS A 103 4.54 -2.58 -4.17
C LYS A 103 5.90 -2.17 -4.73
N ARG A 104 6.98 -2.42 -3.98
CA ARG A 104 8.36 -2.11 -4.41
C ARG A 104 8.88 -3.17 -5.37
N ARG A 105 8.52 -4.43 -5.15
CA ARG A 105 8.89 -5.56 -6.01
C ARG A 105 8.11 -5.53 -7.32
N VAL A 106 6.80 -5.35 -7.23
CA VAL A 106 5.92 -5.31 -8.40
C VAL A 106 5.94 -3.91 -9.02
N THR A 107 7.12 -3.43 -9.39
CA THR A 107 7.24 -2.21 -10.19
C THR A 107 7.06 -2.61 -11.66
N PRO A 108 6.18 -1.96 -12.43
CA PRO A 108 6.08 -2.22 -13.86
C PRO A 108 7.42 -1.88 -14.51
N LEU A 109 7.99 -2.82 -15.26
CA LEU A 109 9.17 -2.58 -16.07
C LEU A 109 8.81 -1.51 -17.10
N SER A 110 9.55 -0.40 -17.09
CA SER A 110 9.46 0.69 -18.06
C SER A 110 9.52 0.15 -19.49
#